data_AF-A0AAV6VBY6-F1
#
_entry.id   AF-A0AAV6VBY6-F1
#
_cell.length_a   1.000
_cell.length_b   1.000
_cell.length_c   1.000
_cell.angle_alpha   90.00
_cell.angle_beta   90.00
_cell.angle_gamma   90.00
#
_symmetry.space_group_name_H-M   'P 1'
#
loop_
_entity.id
_entity.type
_entity.pdbx_description
1 polymer ?
#
loop_
_entity_poly.entity_id
_entity_poly.type
_entity_poly.pdbx_seq_one_letter_code
_entity_poly.pdbx_strand_id
1 'polypeptide(L)'
;MLKFISMALILLWWVCSLTVLLPVTIGFILSKTLASKWQTFLFGNLGFLFQPPMTPLRKKAFKILKDSLENVEDHLEILEIGVGDGANLPFYPEGSRLTVLDVNAHFESYFRRNSKKWKQVEYKGTIISGAEDMREVKDCSFDVVVGTYVLCSCKDPVEVLKEVKRVLKPGGKYLFLEHIFFQDGGFNSWLQKIAGPLWKLYFNGCVLDRDSGTSIRKTGFSDVKMDPVTISGIFVHPYSPQIIGMAIK
;
A
#
# COMPACT_ATOMS: atom_id res chain seq x y z
N MET A 1 -38.33 13.03 22.94
CA MET A 1 -37.96 11.90 22.05
C MET A 1 -36.51 12.01 21.55
N LEU A 2 -36.13 13.09 20.86
CA LEU A 2 -34.78 13.28 20.30
C LEU A 2 -33.64 13.20 21.35
N LYS A 3 -33.82 13.79 22.54
CA LYS A 3 -32.84 13.76 23.66
C LYS A 3 -32.60 12.36 24.24
N PHE A 4 -33.62 11.49 24.23
CA PHE A 4 -33.50 10.12 24.72
C PHE A 4 -32.75 9.24 23.72
N ILE A 5 -33.01 9.43 22.43
CA ILE A 5 -32.30 8.73 21.35
C ILE A 5 -30.81 9.13 21.37
N SER A 6 -30.50 10.42 21.51
CA SER A 6 -29.10 10.87 21.57
C SER A 6 -28.36 10.30 22.79
N MET A 7 -29.02 10.25 23.95
CA MET A 7 -28.42 9.68 25.17
C MET A 7 -28.17 8.18 25.04
N ALA A 8 -29.11 7.45 24.43
CA ALA A 8 -28.95 6.01 24.16
C ALA A 8 -27.79 5.73 23.18
N LEU A 9 -27.64 6.55 22.13
CA LEU A 9 -26.53 6.41 21.18
C LEU A 9 -25.17 6.71 21.82
N ILE A 10 -25.09 7.73 22.69
CA ILE A 10 -23.87 8.06 23.44
C ILE A 10 -23.51 6.91 24.40
N LEU A 11 -24.48 6.36 25.12
CA LEU A 11 -24.25 5.23 26.02
C LEU A 11 -23.78 4.01 25.24
N LEU A 12 -24.42 3.69 24.11
CA LEU A 12 -24.02 2.59 23.23
C LEU A 12 -22.58 2.78 22.72
N TRP A 13 -22.22 4.00 22.31
CA TRP A 13 -20.86 4.32 21.89
C TRP A 13 -19.82 4.07 22.98
N TRP A 14 -20.10 4.51 24.22
CA TRP A 14 -19.20 4.27 25.37
C TRP A 14 -19.08 2.78 25.70
N VAL A 15 -20.20 2.05 25.72
CA VAL A 15 -20.20 0.60 25.97
C VAL A 15 -19.39 -0.13 24.90
N CYS A 16 -19.61 0.15 23.61
CA CYS A 16 -18.82 -0.45 22.53
C CYS A 16 -17.33 -0.07 22.60
N SER A 17 -17.02 1.17 22.95
CA SER A 17 -15.64 1.64 23.07
C SER A 17 -14.88 0.91 24.17
N LEU A 18 -15.51 0.76 25.35
CA LEU A 18 -14.87 0.13 26.51
C LEU A 18 -14.86 -1.40 26.44
N THR A 19 -15.89 -2.03 25.88
CA THR A 19 -16.03 -3.50 25.90
C THR A 19 -15.50 -4.18 24.64
N VAL A 20 -15.36 -3.47 23.52
CA VAL A 20 -14.88 -4.05 22.25
C VAL A 20 -13.61 -3.35 21.76
N LEU A 21 -13.67 -2.04 21.52
CA LEU A 21 -12.54 -1.34 20.89
C LEU A 21 -11.30 -1.32 21.78
N LEU A 22 -11.45 -1.05 23.07
CA LEU A 22 -10.33 -0.98 24.00
C LEU A 22 -9.63 -2.35 24.18
N PRO A 23 -10.32 -3.48 24.46
CA PRO A 23 -9.68 -4.79 24.51
C PRO A 23 -8.99 -5.18 23.20
N VAL A 24 -9.58 -4.87 22.04
CA VAL A 24 -8.97 -5.11 20.72
C VAL A 24 -7.70 -4.28 20.56
N THR A 25 -7.74 -3.00 20.91
CA THR A 25 -6.58 -2.09 20.87
C THR A 25 -5.46 -2.63 21.74
N ILE A 26 -5.77 -3.00 22.99
CA ILE A 26 -4.81 -3.60 23.92
C ILE A 26 -4.24 -4.90 23.34
N GLY A 27 -5.08 -5.76 22.76
CA GLY A 27 -4.66 -6.98 22.10
C GLY A 27 -3.65 -6.75 20.97
N PHE A 28 -3.86 -5.72 20.13
CA PHE A 28 -2.91 -5.36 19.07
C PHE A 28 -1.61 -4.80 19.60
N ILE A 29 -1.65 -4.02 20.68
CA ILE A 29 -0.44 -3.50 21.34
C ILE A 29 0.37 -4.65 21.93
N LEU A 30 -0.29 -5.62 22.58
CA LEU A 30 0.36 -6.75 23.25
C LEU A 30 0.82 -7.85 22.29
N SER A 31 0.21 -7.97 21.11
CA SER A 31 0.50 -9.06 20.16
C SER A 31 0.49 -8.59 18.70
N LYS A 32 1.69 -8.44 18.14
CA LYS A 32 1.87 -8.16 16.70
C LYS A 32 1.26 -9.24 15.82
N THR A 33 1.36 -10.52 16.22
CA THR A 33 0.77 -11.64 15.49
C THR A 33 -0.75 -11.53 15.43
N LEU A 34 -1.39 -11.15 16.54
CA LEU A 34 -2.83 -10.93 16.57
C LEU A 34 -3.24 -9.78 15.64
N ALA A 35 -2.50 -8.68 15.69
CA ALA A 35 -2.70 -7.54 14.78
C ALA A 35 -2.58 -7.98 13.32
N SER A 36 -1.49 -8.64 12.93
CA SER A 36 -1.25 -9.11 11.54
C SER A 36 -2.35 -10.06 11.05
N LYS A 37 -2.79 -11.00 11.88
CA LYS A 37 -3.91 -11.89 11.53
C LYS A 37 -5.22 -11.14 11.35
N TRP A 38 -5.53 -10.20 12.24
CA TRP A 38 -6.70 -9.34 12.13
C TRP A 38 -6.68 -8.53 10.82
N GLN A 39 -5.55 -7.90 10.51
CA GLN A 39 -5.39 -7.12 9.29
C GLN A 39 -5.54 -7.98 8.03
N THR A 40 -4.93 -9.16 8.03
CA THR A 40 -5.08 -10.12 6.93
C THR A 40 -6.54 -10.55 6.76
N PHE A 41 -7.24 -10.81 7.86
CA PHE A 41 -8.66 -11.13 7.82
C PHE A 41 -9.49 -9.96 7.27
N LEU A 42 -9.23 -8.73 7.74
CA LEU A 42 -9.91 -7.51 7.31
C LEU A 42 -9.71 -7.28 5.81
N PHE A 43 -8.47 -7.23 5.32
CA PHE A 43 -8.19 -6.99 3.91
C PHE A 43 -8.57 -8.19 3.04
N GLY A 44 -8.29 -9.41 3.47
CA GLY A 44 -8.55 -10.62 2.70
C GLY A 44 -10.04 -10.97 2.54
N ASN A 45 -10.91 -10.57 3.48
CA ASN A 45 -12.36 -10.83 3.41
C ASN A 45 -13.21 -9.58 3.18
N LEU A 46 -12.80 -8.43 3.70
CA LEU A 46 -13.52 -7.16 3.62
C LEU A 46 -12.79 -6.13 2.75
N GLY A 47 -11.69 -6.51 2.09
CA GLY A 47 -10.92 -5.65 1.18
C GLY A 47 -11.77 -4.97 0.12
N PHE A 48 -12.82 -5.66 -0.36
CA PHE A 48 -13.77 -5.13 -1.36
C PHE A 48 -14.48 -3.84 -0.90
N LEU A 49 -14.58 -3.56 0.41
CA LEU A 49 -15.13 -2.31 0.92
C LEU A 49 -14.19 -1.12 0.70
N PHE A 50 -12.88 -1.38 0.66
CA PHE A 50 -11.84 -0.36 0.51
C PHE A 50 -11.40 -0.18 -0.95
N GLN A 51 -11.72 -1.13 -1.85
CA GLN A 51 -11.33 -1.08 -3.26
C GLN A 51 -11.99 0.07 -4.08
N PRO A 52 -13.31 0.38 -3.96
CA PRO A 52 -13.98 1.32 -4.86
C PRO A 52 -13.31 2.69 -5.01
N PRO A 53 -12.88 3.39 -3.94
CA PRO A 53 -12.18 4.66 -4.10
C PRO A 53 -10.77 4.51 -4.68
N MET A 54 -10.14 3.34 -4.54
CA MET A 54 -8.75 3.09 -4.93
C MET A 54 -8.63 2.57 -6.37
N THR A 55 -9.66 1.89 -6.88
CA THR A 55 -9.67 1.30 -8.24
C THR A 55 -9.36 2.32 -9.34
N PRO A 56 -9.94 3.55 -9.36
CA PRO A 56 -9.59 4.55 -10.37
C PRO A 56 -8.11 4.98 -10.29
N LEU A 57 -7.56 5.08 -9.09
CA LEU A 57 -6.15 5.46 -8.86
C LEU A 57 -5.21 4.37 -9.36
N ARG A 58 -5.50 3.11 -9.03
CA ARG A 58 -4.75 1.95 -9.56
C ARG A 58 -4.82 1.91 -11.09
N LYS A 59 -6.02 2.08 -11.66
CA LYS A 59 -6.18 2.15 -13.12
C LYS A 59 -5.34 3.28 -13.73
N LYS A 60 -5.28 4.47 -13.11
CA LYS A 60 -4.40 5.56 -13.56
C LYS A 60 -2.92 5.18 -13.47
N ALA A 61 -2.47 4.62 -12.34
CA ALA A 61 -1.08 4.20 -12.14
C ALA A 61 -0.64 3.18 -13.20
N PHE A 62 -1.43 2.12 -13.40
CA PHE A 62 -1.10 1.08 -14.38
C PHE A 62 -1.28 1.53 -15.83
N LYS A 63 -2.08 2.58 -16.10
CA LYS A 63 -2.09 3.24 -17.40
C LYS A 63 -0.74 3.94 -17.66
N ILE A 64 -0.21 4.69 -16.69
CA ILE A 64 1.11 5.33 -16.79
C ILE A 64 2.18 4.28 -17.10
N LEU A 65 2.14 3.14 -16.40
CA LEU A 65 3.04 2.03 -16.69
C LEU A 65 2.90 1.56 -18.14
N LYS A 66 1.68 1.22 -18.59
CA LYS A 66 1.42 0.75 -19.97
C LYS A 66 1.87 1.74 -21.03
N ASP A 67 1.59 3.03 -20.84
CA ASP A 67 1.99 4.08 -21.78
C ASP A 67 3.52 4.24 -21.85
N SER A 68 4.25 3.87 -20.80
CA SER A 68 5.72 3.98 -20.73
C SER A 68 6.48 2.75 -21.27
N LEU A 69 5.75 1.69 -21.60
CA LEU A 69 6.29 0.44 -22.11
C LEU A 69 6.26 0.50 -23.64
N GLU A 70 7.35 0.97 -24.26
CA GLU A 70 7.54 0.92 -25.71
C GLU A 70 7.99 -0.49 -26.12
N ASN A 71 7.33 -1.10 -27.12
CA ASN A 71 7.73 -2.37 -27.76
C ASN A 71 8.12 -3.50 -26.79
N VAL A 72 7.18 -3.91 -25.94
CA VAL A 72 7.36 -5.09 -25.09
C VAL A 72 7.19 -6.34 -25.97
N GLU A 73 8.27 -6.75 -26.64
CA GLU A 73 8.33 -7.99 -27.42
C GLU A 73 8.43 -9.23 -26.50
N ASP A 74 8.82 -9.05 -25.23
CA ASP A 74 9.10 -10.09 -24.24
C ASP A 74 8.20 -10.01 -22.99
N HIS A 75 8.18 -11.08 -22.18
CA HIS A 75 7.52 -11.07 -20.88
C HIS A 75 8.14 -10.03 -19.93
N LEU A 76 7.29 -9.22 -19.28
CA LEU A 76 7.72 -8.20 -18.33
C LEU A 76 8.00 -8.82 -16.96
N GLU A 77 9.26 -8.76 -16.48
CA GLU A 77 9.61 -9.22 -15.12
C GLU A 77 9.27 -8.12 -14.11
N ILE A 78 8.33 -8.42 -13.22
CA ILE A 78 7.78 -7.48 -12.24
C ILE A 78 8.00 -7.98 -10.82
N LEU A 79 8.46 -7.08 -9.95
CA LEU A 79 8.41 -7.25 -8.50
C LEU A 79 7.35 -6.34 -7.89
N GLU A 80 6.38 -6.88 -7.18
CA GLU A 80 5.47 -6.08 -6.33
C GLU A 80 5.87 -6.17 -4.86
N ILE A 81 6.12 -5.02 -4.24
CA ILE A 81 6.42 -4.91 -2.80
C ILE A 81 5.17 -4.50 -2.03
N GLY A 82 4.89 -5.19 -0.91
CA GLY A 82 3.67 -4.99 -0.12
C GLY A 82 2.42 -5.47 -0.84
N VAL A 83 2.47 -6.66 -1.44
CA VAL A 83 1.41 -7.17 -2.33
C VAL A 83 0.05 -7.36 -1.65
N GLY A 84 0.03 -7.63 -0.34
CA GLY A 84 -1.18 -7.97 0.39
C GLY A 84 -1.98 -9.09 -0.28
N ASP A 85 -3.28 -8.87 -0.49
CA ASP A 85 -4.18 -9.84 -1.12
C ASP A 85 -4.17 -9.81 -2.67
N GLY A 86 -3.31 -8.99 -3.28
CA GLY A 86 -3.18 -8.88 -4.74
C GLY A 86 -4.14 -7.88 -5.38
N ALA A 87 -4.40 -6.75 -4.71
CA ALA A 87 -5.29 -5.70 -5.20
C ALA A 87 -4.91 -5.14 -6.60
N ASN A 88 -3.65 -5.27 -7.00
CA ASN A 88 -3.14 -4.76 -8.28
C ASN A 88 -3.23 -5.78 -9.44
N LEU A 89 -3.52 -7.06 -9.16
CA LEU A 89 -3.62 -8.14 -10.15
C LEU A 89 -4.47 -7.81 -11.40
N PRO A 90 -5.62 -7.13 -11.30
CA PRO A 90 -6.45 -6.83 -12.47
C PRO A 90 -5.81 -5.84 -13.47
N PHE A 91 -4.78 -5.10 -13.07
CA PHE A 91 -4.29 -3.95 -13.83
C PHE A 91 -2.98 -4.21 -14.58
N TYR A 92 -2.27 -5.28 -14.22
CA TYR A 92 -1.03 -5.68 -14.89
C TYR A 92 -1.23 -5.89 -16.41
N PRO A 93 -0.24 -5.55 -17.24
CA PRO A 93 -0.22 -5.92 -18.65
C PRO A 93 -0.30 -7.43 -18.86
N GLU A 94 -0.76 -7.85 -20.04
CA GLU A 94 -0.75 -9.25 -20.43
C GLU A 94 0.68 -9.78 -20.54
N GLY A 95 0.90 -11.04 -20.14
CA GLY A 95 2.22 -11.67 -20.16
C GLY A 95 3.16 -11.25 -19.03
N SER A 96 2.67 -10.48 -18.05
CA SER A 96 3.46 -10.06 -16.88
C SER A 96 3.90 -11.26 -16.04
N ARG A 97 5.17 -11.31 -15.65
CA ARG A 97 5.74 -12.32 -14.75
C ARG A 97 5.96 -11.69 -13.39
N LEU A 98 5.13 -12.06 -12.43
CA LEU A 98 5.01 -11.37 -11.15
C LEU A 98 5.66 -12.17 -10.03
N THR A 99 6.75 -11.63 -9.49
CA THR A 99 7.28 -11.99 -8.18
C THR A 99 6.71 -11.01 -7.16
N VAL A 100 6.36 -11.49 -5.97
CA VAL A 100 5.75 -10.64 -4.93
C VAL A 100 6.50 -10.73 -3.63
N LEU A 101 6.56 -9.63 -2.90
CA LEU A 101 7.21 -9.52 -1.60
C LEU A 101 6.24 -8.92 -0.58
N ASP A 102 6.09 -9.57 0.57
CA ASP A 102 5.32 -9.05 1.69
C ASP A 102 5.91 -9.53 3.02
N VAL A 103 5.96 -8.64 4.01
CA VAL A 103 6.44 -8.97 5.35
C VAL A 103 5.46 -9.86 6.12
N ASN A 104 4.17 -9.80 5.78
CA ASN A 104 3.12 -10.55 6.44
C ASN A 104 2.76 -11.82 5.67
N ALA A 105 3.37 -12.94 6.10
CA ALA A 105 3.15 -14.27 5.53
C ALA A 105 1.68 -14.73 5.47
N HIS A 106 0.80 -14.17 6.30
CA HIS A 106 -0.61 -14.56 6.29
C HIS A 106 -1.34 -14.18 5.00
N PHE A 107 -0.84 -13.19 4.24
CA PHE A 107 -1.41 -12.79 2.96
C PHE A 107 -1.17 -13.80 1.84
N GLU A 108 -0.17 -14.67 1.92
CA GLU A 108 0.20 -15.58 0.83
C GLU A 108 -1.00 -16.44 0.37
N SER A 109 -1.78 -16.96 1.31
CA SER A 109 -2.95 -17.79 1.00
C SER A 109 -4.06 -17.03 0.26
N TYR A 110 -4.29 -15.76 0.61
CA TYR A 110 -5.24 -14.89 -0.04
C TYR A 110 -4.76 -14.48 -1.43
N PHE A 111 -3.49 -14.06 -1.52
CA PHE A 111 -2.85 -13.72 -2.79
C PHE A 111 -2.91 -14.88 -3.77
N ARG A 112 -2.47 -16.09 -3.37
CA ARG A 112 -2.51 -17.30 -4.22
C ARG A 112 -3.91 -17.66 -4.69
N ARG A 113 -4.94 -17.40 -3.86
CA ARG A 113 -6.33 -17.63 -4.25
C ARG A 113 -6.78 -16.61 -5.30
N ASN A 114 -6.42 -15.35 -5.11
CA ASN A 114 -6.79 -14.25 -6.00
C ASN A 114 -6.02 -14.27 -7.32
N SER A 115 -4.74 -14.63 -7.32
CA SER A 115 -3.90 -14.71 -8.54
C SER A 115 -4.45 -15.70 -9.56
N LYS A 116 -5.06 -16.80 -9.12
CA LYS A 116 -5.73 -17.77 -10.01
C LYS A 116 -6.84 -17.17 -10.88
N LYS A 117 -7.41 -16.03 -10.49
CA LYS A 117 -8.46 -15.34 -11.25
C LYS A 117 -7.90 -14.56 -12.45
N TRP A 118 -6.59 -14.27 -12.46
CA TRP A 118 -5.96 -13.33 -13.38
C TRP A 118 -4.88 -14.04 -14.21
N LYS A 119 -5.33 -14.79 -15.23
CA LYS A 119 -4.46 -15.63 -16.08
C LYS A 119 -3.45 -14.84 -16.90
N GLN A 120 -3.66 -13.54 -17.08
CA GLN A 120 -2.75 -12.67 -17.80
C GLN A 120 -1.44 -12.39 -17.04
N VAL A 121 -1.38 -12.78 -15.77
CA VAL A 121 -0.21 -12.65 -14.89
C VAL A 121 0.32 -14.05 -14.54
N GLU A 122 1.57 -14.32 -14.89
CA GLU A 122 2.29 -15.51 -14.45
C GLU A 122 2.88 -15.26 -13.06
N TYR A 123 2.33 -15.91 -12.04
CA TYR A 123 2.86 -15.86 -10.67
C TYR A 123 4.15 -16.69 -10.54
N LYS A 124 5.27 -16.03 -10.22
CA LYS A 124 6.61 -16.63 -10.11
C LYS A 124 6.97 -17.10 -8.71
N GLY A 125 6.44 -16.47 -7.67
CA GLY A 125 6.72 -16.82 -6.28
C GLY A 125 6.50 -15.65 -5.32
N THR A 126 6.46 -15.97 -4.03
CA THR A 126 6.34 -15.02 -2.92
C THR A 126 7.63 -15.05 -2.10
N ILE A 127 8.14 -13.87 -1.77
CA ILE A 127 9.26 -13.66 -0.85
C ILE A 127 8.68 -13.07 0.45
N ILE A 128 8.93 -13.74 1.57
CA ILE A 128 8.49 -13.26 2.88
C ILE A 128 9.64 -12.48 3.52
N SER A 129 9.68 -11.18 3.23
CA SER A 129 10.67 -10.26 3.78
C SER A 129 10.11 -8.84 3.90
N GLY A 130 10.78 -8.00 4.69
CA GLY A 130 10.59 -6.56 4.64
C GLY A 130 11.16 -5.99 3.34
N ALA A 131 10.56 -4.91 2.83
CA ALA A 131 11.04 -4.27 1.60
C ALA A 131 12.38 -3.52 1.81
N GLU A 132 12.77 -3.30 3.07
CA GLU A 132 14.06 -2.74 3.47
C GLU A 132 15.23 -3.72 3.30
N ASP A 133 14.96 -5.03 3.19
CA ASP A 133 15.96 -6.07 3.00
C ASP A 133 15.46 -7.10 1.98
N MET A 134 15.85 -6.89 0.72
CA MET A 134 15.57 -7.80 -0.39
C MET A 134 16.81 -8.63 -0.74
N ARG A 135 17.61 -9.08 0.23
CA ARG A 135 18.82 -9.90 0.01
C ARG A 135 18.58 -11.18 -0.81
N GLU A 136 17.37 -11.72 -0.81
CA GLU A 136 16.98 -12.90 -1.60
C GLU A 136 16.67 -12.55 -3.07
N VAL A 137 16.60 -11.26 -3.39
CA VAL A 137 16.36 -10.72 -4.72
C VAL A 137 17.68 -10.29 -5.34
N LYS A 138 17.93 -10.78 -6.55
CA LYS A 138 19.14 -10.43 -7.32
C LYS A 138 19.10 -8.97 -7.79
N ASP A 139 20.27 -8.37 -7.88
CA ASP A 139 20.47 -7.06 -8.50
C ASP A 139 20.01 -7.11 -9.97
N CYS A 140 19.47 -5.98 -10.47
CA CYS A 140 19.16 -5.80 -11.89
C CYS A 140 18.32 -6.93 -12.50
N SER A 141 17.36 -7.49 -11.77
CA SER A 141 16.54 -8.62 -12.22
C SER A 141 15.16 -8.22 -12.75
N PHE A 142 14.65 -7.04 -12.40
CA PHE A 142 13.28 -6.63 -12.73
C PHE A 142 13.23 -5.45 -13.70
N ASP A 143 12.32 -5.54 -14.67
CA ASP A 143 11.98 -4.43 -15.57
C ASP A 143 11.14 -3.38 -14.84
N VAL A 144 10.26 -3.85 -13.94
CA VAL A 144 9.36 -3.00 -13.17
C VAL A 144 9.34 -3.43 -11.71
N VAL A 145 9.39 -2.45 -10.81
CA VAL A 145 9.01 -2.63 -9.42
C VAL A 145 7.73 -1.84 -9.17
N VAL A 146 6.73 -2.46 -8.53
CA VAL A 146 5.46 -1.83 -8.17
C VAL A 146 5.40 -1.71 -6.65
N GLY A 147 5.09 -0.51 -6.16
CA GLY A 147 4.72 -0.28 -4.76
C GLY A 147 3.46 0.55 -4.67
N THR A 148 2.39 0.00 -4.11
CA THR A 148 1.15 0.77 -3.87
C THR A 148 0.78 0.73 -2.40
N TYR A 149 0.74 1.89 -1.75
CA TYR A 149 0.42 2.05 -0.32
C TYR A 149 1.32 1.22 0.60
N VAL A 150 2.61 1.09 0.25
CA VAL A 150 3.58 0.26 0.96
C VAL A 150 4.58 1.11 1.75
N LEU A 151 5.09 2.20 1.16
CA LEU A 151 6.17 2.99 1.77
C LEU A 151 5.74 3.63 3.09
N CYS A 152 4.46 3.96 3.24
CA CYS A 152 3.92 4.51 4.48
C CYS A 152 4.07 3.56 5.68
N SER A 153 4.08 2.25 5.43
CA SER A 153 4.14 1.19 6.45
C SER A 153 5.57 0.68 6.70
N CYS A 154 6.50 1.00 5.80
CA CYS A 154 7.91 0.67 5.95
C CYS A 154 8.56 1.48 7.09
N LYS A 155 9.50 0.84 7.79
CA LYS A 155 10.28 1.46 8.85
C LYS A 155 11.17 2.55 8.26
N ASP A 156 11.87 2.23 7.19
CA ASP A 156 12.76 3.15 6.48
C ASP A 156 12.50 3.14 4.97
N PRO A 157 11.66 4.08 4.48
CA PRO A 157 11.37 4.20 3.05
C PRO A 157 12.61 4.46 2.19
N VAL A 158 13.66 5.08 2.74
CA VAL A 158 14.88 5.36 1.97
C VAL A 158 15.63 4.07 1.67
N GLU A 159 15.73 3.16 2.64
CA GLU A 159 16.34 1.84 2.42
C GLU A 159 15.50 1.00 1.46
N VAL A 160 14.16 1.04 1.55
CA VAL A 160 13.28 0.40 0.55
C VAL A 160 13.59 0.92 -0.84
N LEU A 161 13.68 2.23 -1.01
CA LEU A 161 13.91 2.84 -2.32
C LEU A 161 15.30 2.54 -2.87
N LYS A 162 16.32 2.35 -2.01
CA LYS A 162 17.64 1.86 -2.41
C LYS A 162 17.56 0.42 -2.93
N GLU A 163 16.84 -0.46 -2.23
CA GLU A 163 16.62 -1.84 -2.68
C GLU A 163 15.84 -1.89 -3.98
N VAL A 164 14.76 -1.10 -4.11
CA VAL A 164 14.01 -0.92 -5.36
C VAL A 164 14.95 -0.53 -6.50
N LYS A 165 15.81 0.47 -6.29
CA LYS A 165 16.79 0.89 -7.30
C LYS A 165 17.82 -0.21 -7.56
N ARG A 166 18.27 -0.98 -6.57
CA ARG A 166 19.24 -2.08 -6.76
C ARG A 166 18.66 -3.18 -7.65
N VAL A 167 17.45 -3.65 -7.36
CA VAL A 167 16.83 -4.80 -8.05
C VAL A 167 16.29 -4.46 -9.44
N LEU A 168 16.03 -3.19 -9.73
CA LEU A 168 15.68 -2.74 -11.08
C LEU A 168 16.85 -2.91 -12.05
N LYS A 169 16.57 -3.37 -13.27
CA LYS A 169 17.50 -3.29 -14.42
C LYS A 169 17.84 -1.83 -14.73
N PRO A 170 18.98 -1.52 -15.37
CA PRO A 170 19.22 -0.18 -15.92
C PRO A 170 18.06 0.24 -16.84
N GLY A 171 17.50 1.44 -16.66
CA GLY A 171 16.29 1.89 -17.38
C GLY A 171 14.98 1.26 -16.89
N GLY A 172 15.05 0.40 -15.87
CA GLY A 172 13.88 -0.19 -15.21
C GLY A 172 13.06 0.85 -14.47
N LYS A 173 11.77 0.56 -14.28
CA LYS A 173 10.76 1.51 -13.82
C LYS A 173 10.23 1.15 -12.45
N TYR A 174 10.22 2.11 -11.52
CA TYR A 174 9.48 2.00 -10.27
C TYR A 174 8.13 2.70 -10.40
N LEU A 175 7.03 1.94 -10.45
CA LEU A 175 5.68 2.47 -10.41
C LEU A 175 5.23 2.61 -8.95
N PHE A 176 4.74 3.79 -8.57
CA PHE A 176 4.22 4.04 -7.23
C PHE A 176 2.85 4.71 -7.18
N LEU A 177 2.08 4.32 -6.18
CA LEU A 177 0.83 4.94 -5.76
C LEU A 177 0.83 5.00 -4.24
N GLU A 178 1.05 6.18 -3.66
CA GLU A 178 1.24 6.33 -2.22
C GLU A 178 0.37 7.47 -1.70
N HIS A 179 -0.14 7.33 -0.47
CA HIS A 179 -0.66 8.50 0.23
C HIS A 179 0.49 9.30 0.82
N ILE A 180 0.27 10.60 0.98
CA ILE A 180 1.26 11.53 1.53
C ILE A 180 0.63 12.41 2.61
N PHE A 181 1.50 13.12 3.31
CA PHE A 181 1.10 14.14 4.28
C PHE A 181 0.58 15.41 3.60
N PHE A 182 -0.47 16.00 4.15
CA PHE A 182 -0.87 17.38 3.83
C PHE A 182 0.17 18.38 4.34
N GLN A 183 0.84 19.10 3.44
CA GLN A 183 1.89 20.08 3.80
C GLN A 183 1.36 21.50 4.04
N ASP A 184 0.05 21.72 3.96
CA ASP A 184 -0.59 23.03 4.07
C ASP A 184 -0.68 23.57 5.51
N GLY A 185 -0.34 22.75 6.52
CA GLY A 185 -0.49 23.10 7.94
C GLY A 185 -1.95 23.25 8.38
N GLY A 186 -2.91 22.88 7.53
CA GLY A 186 -4.34 23.06 7.77
C GLY A 186 -4.95 21.96 8.63
N PHE A 187 -6.28 21.98 8.71
CA PHE A 187 -7.09 21.01 9.44
C PHE A 187 -6.77 19.56 9.06
N ASN A 188 -6.51 19.31 7.78
CA ASN A 188 -6.23 17.96 7.29
C ASN A 188 -4.87 17.44 7.76
N SER A 189 -3.85 18.30 7.78
CA SER A 189 -2.53 17.96 8.35
C SER A 189 -2.64 17.65 9.85
N TRP A 190 -3.47 18.41 10.57
CA TRP A 190 -3.73 18.20 11.99
C TRP A 190 -4.47 16.88 12.23
N LEU A 191 -5.47 16.57 11.42
CA LEU A 191 -6.23 15.33 11.50
C LEU A 191 -5.33 14.10 11.26
N GLN A 192 -4.43 14.14 10.27
CA GLN A 192 -3.47 13.06 10.01
C GLN A 192 -2.57 12.79 11.21
N LYS A 193 -2.07 13.85 11.86
CA LYS A 193 -1.21 13.74 13.04
C LYS A 193 -1.93 13.15 14.24
N ILE A 194 -3.17 13.57 14.50
CA ILE A 194 -3.95 13.08 15.64
C ILE A 194 -4.43 11.65 15.42
N ALA A 195 -4.89 11.32 14.22
CA ALA A 195 -5.33 9.97 13.89
C ALA A 195 -4.14 8.98 13.79
N GLY A 196 -2.93 9.48 13.52
CA GLY A 196 -1.73 8.71 13.21
C GLY A 196 -1.41 7.55 14.16
N PRO A 197 -1.37 7.73 15.50
CA PRO A 197 -1.01 6.65 16.43
C PRO A 197 -1.98 5.47 16.39
N LEU A 198 -3.28 5.75 16.38
CA LEU A 198 -4.30 4.69 16.25
C LEU A 198 -4.28 4.10 14.84
N TRP A 199 -4.16 4.95 13.81
CA TRP A 199 -4.07 4.50 12.43
C TRP A 199 -2.93 3.49 12.22
N LYS A 200 -1.74 3.82 12.72
CA LYS A 200 -0.55 2.96 12.67
C LYS A 200 -0.80 1.59 13.29
N LEU A 201 -1.54 1.52 14.38
CA LEU A 201 -1.86 0.27 15.07
C LEU A 201 -2.84 -0.59 14.27
N TYR A 202 -3.89 0.02 13.71
CA TYR A 202 -4.94 -0.70 13.00
C TYR A 202 -4.57 -1.05 11.54
N PHE A 203 -3.75 -0.24 10.89
CA PHE A 203 -3.40 -0.35 9.47
C PHE A 203 -1.94 -0.70 9.24
N ASN A 204 -1.47 -1.78 9.88
CA ASN A 204 -0.18 -2.44 9.62
C ASN A 204 1.04 -1.50 9.64
N GLY A 205 1.09 -0.54 10.57
CA GLY A 205 2.23 0.38 10.68
C GLY A 205 2.16 1.61 9.77
N CYS A 206 1.08 1.79 9.00
CA CYS A 206 0.87 2.93 8.13
C CYS A 206 1.01 4.26 8.88
N VAL A 207 1.94 5.11 8.43
CA VAL A 207 2.22 6.44 8.97
C VAL A 207 1.57 7.48 8.08
N LEU A 208 0.47 8.10 8.54
CA LEU A 208 -0.34 9.05 7.76
C LEU A 208 0.42 10.31 7.35
N ASP A 209 1.34 10.78 8.20
CA ASP A 209 2.15 11.98 7.98
C ASP A 209 3.50 11.71 7.30
N ARG A 210 3.58 10.61 6.52
CA ARG A 210 4.77 10.28 5.74
C ARG A 210 4.87 11.15 4.48
N ASP A 211 6.05 11.71 4.23
CA ASP A 211 6.41 12.34 2.94
C ASP A 211 7.19 11.38 2.04
N SER A 212 6.47 10.38 1.49
CA SER A 212 7.04 9.42 0.54
C SER A 212 7.51 10.09 -0.75
N GLY A 213 6.85 11.16 -1.19
CA GLY A 213 7.20 11.88 -2.43
C GLY A 213 8.59 12.50 -2.37
N THR A 214 8.95 13.13 -1.26
CA THR A 214 10.30 13.66 -1.06
C THR A 214 11.34 12.55 -0.95
N SER A 215 10.99 11.43 -0.32
CA SER A 215 11.87 10.27 -0.24
C SER A 215 12.21 9.73 -1.63
N ILE A 216 11.20 9.52 -2.48
CA ILE A 216 11.37 9.05 -3.87
C ILE A 216 12.26 10.00 -4.69
N ARG A 217 12.03 11.32 -4.59
CA ARG A 217 12.85 12.32 -5.31
C ARG A 217 14.32 12.30 -4.90
N LYS A 218 14.63 11.98 -3.64
CA LYS A 218 15.99 12.04 -3.09
C LYS A 218 16.80 10.74 -3.25
N THR A 219 16.17 9.63 -3.63
CA THR A 219 16.86 8.33 -3.83
C THR A 219 17.84 8.35 -5.02
N GLY A 220 17.73 9.33 -5.91
CA GLY A 220 18.63 9.49 -7.05
C GLY A 220 18.27 8.60 -8.24
N PHE A 221 16.97 8.39 -8.50
CA PHE A 221 16.49 7.93 -9.80
C PHE A 221 16.85 8.94 -10.90
N SER A 222 17.04 8.47 -12.14
CA SER A 222 17.43 9.32 -13.27
C SER A 222 16.30 10.23 -13.75
N ASP A 223 15.05 9.77 -13.68
CA ASP A 223 13.84 10.56 -13.91
C ASP A 223 12.79 10.19 -12.85
N VAL A 224 12.02 11.18 -12.38
CA VAL A 224 10.92 10.99 -11.43
C VAL A 224 9.75 11.86 -11.86
N LYS A 225 8.69 11.23 -12.35
CA LYS A 225 7.43 11.90 -12.70
C LYS A 225 6.36 11.49 -11.70
N MET A 226 5.72 12.46 -11.06
CA MET A 226 4.62 12.19 -10.15
C MET A 226 3.56 13.28 -10.20
N ASP A 227 2.30 12.87 -10.15
CA ASP A 227 1.15 13.74 -10.05
C ASP A 227 0.55 13.63 -8.65
N PRO A 228 0.26 14.76 -7.98
CA PRO A 228 -0.61 14.74 -6.82
C PRO A 228 -2.05 14.42 -7.25
N VAL A 229 -2.75 13.61 -6.45
CA VAL A 229 -4.17 13.32 -6.66
C VAL A 229 -4.89 13.41 -5.31
N THR A 230 -5.87 14.30 -5.23
CA THR A 230 -6.73 14.40 -4.05
C THR A 230 -7.96 13.55 -4.23
N ILE A 231 -8.25 12.71 -3.24
CA ILE A 231 -9.51 11.99 -3.13
C ILE A 231 -10.38 12.66 -2.06
N SER A 232 -11.67 12.80 -2.37
CA SER A 232 -12.67 13.38 -1.48
C SER A 232 -13.61 12.31 -0.96
N GLY A 233 -13.93 12.35 0.34
CA GLY A 233 -14.89 11.45 0.98
C GLY A 233 -14.53 11.21 2.44
N ILE A 234 -15.54 11.09 3.30
CA ILE A 234 -15.33 11.10 4.76
C ILE A 234 -14.46 9.92 5.26
N PHE A 235 -14.54 8.77 4.58
CA PHE A 235 -13.75 7.56 4.91
C PHE A 235 -12.37 7.50 4.25
N VAL A 236 -12.10 8.36 3.27
CA VAL A 236 -10.83 8.38 2.53
C VAL A 236 -9.94 9.57 2.91
N HIS A 237 -10.53 10.53 3.62
CA HIS A 237 -9.89 11.78 4.02
C HIS A 237 -8.58 11.60 4.81
N PRO A 238 -8.44 10.63 5.73
CA PRO A 238 -7.22 10.49 6.52
C PRO A 238 -5.98 10.11 5.71
N TYR A 239 -6.14 9.43 4.58
CA TYR A 239 -5.03 9.00 3.70
C TYR A 239 -5.09 9.70 2.34
N SER A 240 -5.73 10.86 2.27
CA SER A 240 -5.53 11.85 1.20
C SER A 240 -4.42 12.83 1.65
N PRO A 241 -3.70 13.52 0.76
CA PRO A 241 -3.67 13.35 -0.69
C PRO A 241 -2.80 12.14 -1.09
N GLN A 242 -2.85 11.81 -2.38
CA GLN A 242 -2.08 10.74 -3.01
C GLN A 242 -1.01 11.32 -3.92
N ILE A 243 0.02 10.54 -4.20
CA ILE A 243 0.91 10.71 -5.34
C ILE A 243 0.84 9.47 -6.21
N ILE A 244 0.80 9.67 -7.52
CA ILE A 244 0.86 8.61 -8.51
C ILE A 244 2.00 8.95 -9.45
N GLY A 245 2.89 8.01 -9.70
CA GLY A 245 4.02 8.32 -10.53
C GLY A 245 4.89 7.14 -10.87
N MET A 246 5.96 7.46 -11.57
CA MET A 246 6.98 6.51 -11.98
C MET A 246 8.35 7.14 -11.84
N ALA A 247 9.32 6.34 -11.40
CA ALA A 247 10.73 6.70 -11.37
C ALA A 247 11.54 5.72 -12.23
N ILE A 248 12.62 6.20 -12.86
CA ILE A 248 13.47 5.40 -13.74
C ILE A 248 14.84 5.21 -13.09
N LYS A 249 15.36 3.98 -13.10
CA LYS A 249 16.75 3.71 -12.66
C LYS A 249 17.73 4.25 -13.69
#